data_AF-A0A2E6LSW6-F1
#
_entry.id   AF-A0A2E6LSW6-F1
#
_cell.length_a   1.000
_cell.length_b   1.000
_cell.length_c   1.000
_cell.angle_alpha   90.00
_cell.angle_beta   90.00
_cell.angle_gamma   90.00
#
_symmetry.space_group_name_H-M   'P 1'
#
loop_
_entity.id
_entity.type
_entity.pdbx_description
1 polymer ?
#
loop_
_entity_poly.entity_id
_entity_poly.type
_entity_poly.pdbx_seq_one_letter_code
_entity_poly.pdbx_strand_id
1 'polypeptide(L)'
;MTQAVDFQHRHKSFQIRLADDGALELYLDNCLRKRRPRGEREPQYVWTNVELEWEEHHYVEARYWASTGALRVDVNGEPVLERHLSA
;
A
#
# COMPACT_ATOMS: atom_id res chain seq x y z
N MET A 1 -14.78 -6.46 -6.78
CA MET A 1 -15.16 -5.19 -6.13
C MET A 1 -13.88 -4.50 -5.71
N THR A 2 -13.66 -3.26 -6.13
CA THR A 2 -12.49 -2.50 -5.71
C THR A 2 -12.61 -2.12 -4.22
N GLN A 3 -11.59 -2.43 -3.43
CA GLN A 3 -11.47 -1.97 -2.04
C GLN A 3 -10.28 -1.05 -1.88
N ALA A 4 -10.42 -0.04 -1.02
CA ALA A 4 -9.38 0.91 -0.74
C ALA A 4 -9.25 1.14 0.77
N VAL A 5 -8.03 1.37 1.23
CA VAL A 5 -7.75 1.83 2.58
C VAL A 5 -6.86 3.05 2.49
N ASP A 6 -7.29 4.11 3.14
CA ASP A 6 -6.56 5.37 3.23
C ASP A 6 -5.81 5.44 4.55
N PHE A 7 -4.63 6.06 4.53
CA PHE A 7 -3.93 6.49 5.73
C PHE A 7 -3.14 7.77 5.46
N GLN A 8 -2.87 8.51 6.53
CA GLN A 8 -2.06 9.72 6.47
C GLN A 8 -0.70 9.43 7.08
N HIS A 9 0.34 9.97 6.47
CA HIS A 9 1.67 9.99 7.07
C HIS A 9 2.27 11.38 6.87
N ARG A 10 2.47 12.10 7.98
CA ARG A 10 2.83 13.54 7.97
C ARG A 10 1.79 14.36 7.18
N HIS A 11 2.22 15.12 6.18
CA HIS A 11 1.37 15.94 5.30
C HIS A 11 1.01 15.22 3.99
N LYS A 12 1.26 13.91 3.91
CA LYS A 12 1.06 13.08 2.72
C LYS A 12 -0.10 12.12 2.89
N SER A 13 -0.90 12.02 1.84
CA SER A 13 -2.06 11.14 1.77
C SER A 13 -1.74 9.88 0.97
N PHE A 14 -2.04 8.72 1.54
CA PHE A 14 -1.82 7.43 0.88
C PHE A 14 -3.13 6.68 0.76
N GLN A 15 -3.28 5.98 -0.37
CA GLN A 15 -4.35 5.02 -0.58
C GLN A 15 -3.75 3.71 -1.08
N ILE A 16 -4.05 2.61 -0.38
CA ILE A 16 -3.78 1.26 -0.88
C ILE A 16 -5.09 0.71 -1.43
N ARG A 17 -5.07 0.27 -2.68
CA ARG A 17 -6.25 -0.25 -3.39
C ARG A 17 -6.01 -1.68 -3.84
N LEU A 18 -6.98 -2.55 -3.55
CA LEU A 18 -7.11 -3.86 -4.19
C LEU A 18 -8.14 -3.70 -5.32
N ALA A 19 -7.65 -3.70 -6.56
CA ALA A 19 -8.47 -3.54 -7.75
C ALA A 19 -9.29 -4.80 -8.07
N ASP A 20 -10.30 -4.66 -8.93
CA ASP A 20 -11.19 -5.75 -9.34
C ASP A 20 -10.48 -6.93 -10.01
N ASP A 21 -9.33 -6.70 -10.65
CA ASP A 21 -8.48 -7.74 -11.24
C ASP A 21 -7.50 -8.37 -10.23
N GLY A 22 -7.61 -8.01 -8.95
CA GLY A 22 -6.73 -8.45 -7.87
C GLY A 22 -5.37 -7.75 -7.85
N ALA A 23 -5.16 -6.71 -8.65
CA ALA A 23 -3.94 -5.91 -8.56
C ALA A 23 -3.90 -5.09 -7.26
N LEU A 24 -2.72 -5.02 -6.66
CA LEU A 24 -2.44 -4.14 -5.52
C LEU A 24 -1.87 -2.83 -6.04
N GLU A 25 -2.46 -1.71 -5.64
CA GLU A 25 -2.09 -0.37 -6.07
C GLU A 25 -1.76 0.51 -4.87
N LEU A 26 -0.72 1.33 -5.02
CA LEU A 26 -0.31 2.35 -4.06
C LEU A 26 -0.43 3.71 -4.72
N TYR A 27 -1.24 4.57 -4.12
CA TYR A 27 -1.39 5.97 -4.49
C TYR A 27 -0.78 6.87 -3.41
N LEU A 28 -0.14 7.95 -3.86
CA LEU A 28 0.36 9.05 -3.04
C LEU A 28 -0.25 10.33 -3.59
N ASP A 29 -0.97 11.09 -2.77
CA ASP A 29 -1.60 12.36 -3.16
C ASP A 29 -2.42 12.19 -4.46
N ASN A 30 -3.27 11.17 -4.49
CA ASN A 30 -4.12 10.75 -5.62
C ASN A 30 -3.36 10.33 -6.91
N CYS A 31 -2.04 10.21 -6.86
CA CYS A 31 -1.21 9.77 -7.98
C CYS A 31 -0.82 8.30 -7.80
N LEU A 32 -1.10 7.46 -8.81
CA LEU A 32 -0.65 6.07 -8.82
C LEU A 32 0.88 6.02 -8.85
N ARG A 33 1.49 5.49 -7.79
CA ARG A 33 2.96 5.34 -7.69
C ARG A 33 3.40 3.96 -8.12
N LYS A 34 2.63 2.94 -7.74
CA LYS A 34 2.97 1.55 -8.02
C LYS A 34 1.71 0.72 -8.18
N ARG A 35 1.76 -0.19 -9.15
CA ARG A 35 0.75 -1.22 -9.37
C ARG A 35 1.44 -2.57 -9.49
N ARG A 36 0.93 -3.57 -8.78
CA ARG A 36 1.39 -4.95 -8.85
C ARG A 36 0.22 -5.86 -9.24
N PRO A 37 0.23 -6.44 -10.46
CA PRO A 37 -0.78 -7.41 -10.86
C PRO A 37 -0.84 -8.59 -9.88
N ARG A 38 -2.01 -9.23 -9.81
CA ARG A 38 -2.17 -10.49 -9.07
C ARG A 38 -1.18 -11.53 -9.59
N GLY A 39 -0.56 -12.26 -8.68
CA GLY A 39 0.35 -13.35 -9.00
C GLY A 39 0.19 -14.53 -8.05
N GLU A 40 0.93 -15.60 -8.30
CA GLU A 40 0.89 -16.83 -7.50
C GLU A 40 1.67 -16.72 -6.19
N ARG A 41 2.60 -15.75 -6.10
CA ARG A 41 3.44 -15.55 -4.91
C ARG A 41 2.81 -14.55 -3.96
N GLU A 42 2.83 -14.91 -2.68
CA GLU A 42 2.40 -14.05 -1.59
C GLU A 42 3.58 -13.68 -0.67
N PRO A 43 3.56 -12.46 -0.10
CA PRO A 43 2.59 -11.39 -0.36
C PRO A 43 2.78 -10.73 -1.74
N GLN A 44 1.68 -10.21 -2.29
CA GLN A 44 1.77 -9.11 -3.25
C GLN A 44 2.26 -7.88 -2.50
N TYR A 45 3.29 -7.20 -3.03
CA TYR A 45 3.81 -6.01 -2.38
C TYR A 45 4.03 -4.87 -3.37
N VAL A 46 3.80 -3.66 -2.87
CA VAL A 46 4.05 -2.38 -3.54
C VAL A 46 4.74 -1.46 -2.54
N TRP A 47 5.62 -0.60 -3.04
CA TRP A 47 6.33 0.34 -2.19
C TRP A 47 6.64 1.63 -2.96
N THR A 48 6.87 2.70 -2.22
CA THR A 48 7.39 3.96 -2.76
C THR A 48 8.23 4.67 -1.70
N ASN A 49 9.23 5.44 -2.13
CA ASN A 49 9.88 6.42 -1.28
C ASN A 49 9.14 7.76 -1.38
N VAL A 50 9.08 8.49 -0.28
CA VAL A 50 8.50 9.83 -0.23
C VAL A 50 9.50 10.78 0.39
N GLU A 51 9.74 11.88 -0.30
CA GLU A 51 10.54 13.00 0.18
C GLU A 51 9.66 13.89 1.05
N LEU A 52 10.16 14.17 2.25
CA LEU A 52 9.55 15.04 3.24
C LEU A 52 10.41 16.30 3.41
N GLU A 53 10.07 17.11 4.39
CA GLU A 53 10.83 18.32 4.71
C GLU A 53 12.29 17.95 5.06
N TRP A 54 13.21 18.87 4.78
CA TRP A 54 14.63 18.72 5.15
C TRP A 54 15.33 17.49 4.57
N GLU A 55 14.93 17.06 3.36
CA GLU A 55 15.51 15.88 2.67
C GLU A 55 15.29 14.56 3.44
N GLU A 56 14.30 14.52 4.35
CA GLU A 56 13.90 13.28 5.00
C GLU A 56 13.24 12.33 3.98
N HIS A 57 13.67 11.07 3.94
CA HIS A 57 13.13 10.05 3.05
C HIS A 57 12.44 8.95 3.83
N HIS A 58 11.17 8.72 3.55
CA HIS A 58 10.40 7.63 4.16
C HIS A 58 10.03 6.58 3.11
N TYR A 59 10.26 5.32 3.45
CA TYR A 59 9.88 4.15 2.66
C TYR A 59 8.53 3.66 3.13
N VAL A 60 7.55 3.69 2.24
CA VAL A 60 6.22 3.14 2.49
C VAL A 60 6.10 1.83 1.75
N GLU A 61 5.81 0.76 2.49
CA GLU A 61 5.59 -0.59 1.95
C GLU A 61 4.17 -1.05 2.30
N ALA A 62 3.48 -1.65 1.33
CA ALA A 62 2.21 -2.32 1.55
C ALA A 62 2.30 -3.76 1.04
N ARG A 63 1.87 -4.71 1.87
CA ARG A 63 1.90 -6.15 1.63
C ARG A 63 0.50 -6.74 1.79
N TYR A 64 0.06 -7.48 0.79
CA TYR A 64 -1.24 -8.15 0.75
C TYR A 64 -1.09 -9.66 0.54
N TRP A 65 -1.76 -10.44 1.38
CA TRP A 65 -1.85 -11.90 1.27
C TRP A 65 -3.26 -12.26 0.81
N ALA A 66 -3.43 -12.74 -0.42
CA ALA A 66 -4.75 -13.07 -0.95
C ALA A 66 -5.35 -14.31 -0.28
N SER A 67 -4.52 -15.24 0.20
CA SER A 67 -4.93 -16.45 0.93
C SER A 67 -5.63 -16.15 2.25
N THR A 68 -5.25 -15.06 2.92
CA THR A 68 -5.81 -14.66 4.22
C THR A 68 -6.57 -13.35 4.15
N GLY A 69 -6.52 -12.59 3.05
CA GLY A 69 -7.07 -11.25 2.95
C GLY A 69 -6.32 -10.18 3.77
N ALA A 70 -5.19 -10.52 4.40
CA ALA A 70 -4.44 -9.59 5.24
C ALA A 70 -3.74 -8.52 4.39
N LEU A 71 -3.96 -7.25 4.73
CA LEU A 71 -3.20 -6.10 4.25
C LEU A 71 -2.42 -5.48 5.41
N ARG A 72 -1.10 -5.32 5.23
CA ARG A 72 -0.23 -4.61 6.17
C ARG A 72 0.51 -3.49 5.46
N VAL A 73 0.62 -2.36 6.14
CA VAL A 73 1.40 -1.21 5.66
C VAL A 73 2.35 -0.75 6.75
N ASP A 74 3.58 -0.49 6.35
CA ASP A 74 4.67 -0.03 7.20
C ASP A 74 5.39 1.17 6.58
N VAL A 75 5.92 2.02 7.46
CA VAL A 75 6.76 3.16 7.10
C VAL A 75 8.13 2.97 7.74
N ASN A 76 9.18 2.84 6.94
CA ASN A 76 10.54 2.51 7.41
C ASN A 76 10.59 1.23 8.27
N GLY A 77 9.72 0.26 7.98
CA GLY A 77 9.60 -0.99 8.74
C GLY A 77 8.71 -0.92 9.98
N GLU A 78 8.23 0.27 10.36
CA GLU A 78 7.31 0.45 11.48
C GLU A 78 5.85 0.30 11.03
N PRO A 79 5.04 -0.60 11.61
CA PRO A 79 3.65 -0.81 11.21
C PRO A 79 2.79 0.43 11.44
N VAL A 80 2.06 0.86 10.41
CA VAL A 80 1.12 2.00 10.49
C VAL A 80 -0.34 1.59 10.25
N LEU A 81 -0.57 0.47 9.59
CA LEU A 81 -1.91 -0.01 9.26
C LEU A 81 -1.93 -1.53 9.11
N GLU A 82 -2.97 -2.15 9.69
CA GLU A 82 -3.35 -3.53 9.43
C GLU A 82 -4.86 -3.61 9.20
N ARG A 83 -5.26 -4.26 8.10
CA ARG A 83 -6.65 -4.43 7.69
C ARG A 83 -6.85 -5.79 7.03
N HIS A 84 -8.10 -6.23 7.05
CA HIS A 84 -8.53 -7.40 6.30
C HIS A 84 -9.37 -6.92 5.12
N LEU A 85 -8.95 -7.28 3.92
CA LEU A 85 -9.69 -7.04 2.69
C LEU A 85 -10.29 -8.35 2.18
N SER A 86 -11.40 -8.28 1.46
CA SER A 86 -12.05 -9.45 0.87
C SER A 86 -11.70 -9.55 -0.61
N ALA A 87 -10.93 -10.54 -1.06
CA ALA A 87 -10.66 -10.68 -2.49
C ALA A 87 -11.95 -10.85 -3.33
#